data_AF-G3AM78-F1
#
_entry.id   AF-G3AM78-F1
#
_cell.length_a   1.000
_cell.length_b   1.000
_cell.length_c   1.000
_cell.angle_alpha   90.00
_cell.angle_beta   90.00
_cell.angle_gamma   90.00
#
_symmetry.space_group_name_H-M   'P 1'
#
loop_
_entity.id
_entity.type
_entity.pdbx_description
1 polymer ?
#
loop_
_entity_poly.entity_id
_entity_poly.type
_entity_poly.pdbx_seq_one_letter_code
_entity_poly.pdbx_strand_id
1 'polypeptide(L)'
;MKESEIELEEKTELVETLTKQNQELKSKLEKVSHDKSQEDELVSQLRESNNDLNNECERLSDTLTKSRREYQATIDELSDEKYNFENQNSKLSKKVNELKTELNELNILQNELELDNKNQAATIEELKSVNAQKDHELEERNKIIEDLRLVILENQQATEKITSDLKQEIESLKEKVSKVDHDNETLSTEINSKKQEIDNLNNQLKEIDELKTDINTKQLLIGKLRHEAIILNEHLTKALTMIKQGSGDGSNKTIDRELISNVILSFLQFPRGDTKKFEALQLISALLQWDPEQKVAAGLQSKGSGSGKVDKTGPDGQQQRQSFVSLWTDFLEKESMGG
;
A
#
# COMPACT_ATOMS: atom_id res chain seq x y z
N MET A 1 213.68 -77.87 24.65
CA MET A 1 212.69 -77.82 25.73
C MET A 1 212.03 -76.44 25.86
N LYS A 2 212.72 -75.32 25.59
CA LYS A 2 212.12 -73.97 25.62
C LYS A 2 211.33 -73.56 24.36
N GLU A 3 211.70 -73.97 23.14
CA GLU A 3 210.96 -73.61 21.90
C GLU A 3 209.60 -74.29 21.78
N SER A 4 209.49 -75.54 22.24
CA SER A 4 208.22 -76.28 22.29
C SER A 4 207.24 -75.71 23.32
N GLU A 5 207.74 -75.02 24.35
CA GLU A 5 206.90 -74.29 25.30
C GLU A 5 206.37 -73.00 24.67
N ILE A 6 207.19 -72.27 23.90
CA ILE A 6 206.78 -71.03 23.23
C ILE A 6 205.74 -71.29 22.12
N GLU A 7 205.94 -72.31 21.27
CA GLU A 7 204.92 -72.66 20.24
C GLU A 7 203.62 -73.16 20.87
N LEU A 8 203.71 -73.85 22.01
CA LEU A 8 202.54 -74.27 22.75
C LEU A 8 201.82 -73.05 23.35
N GLU A 9 202.58 -72.08 23.87
CA GLU A 9 202.09 -70.83 24.43
C GLU A 9 201.38 -69.97 23.35
N GLU A 10 201.98 -69.78 22.18
CA GLU A 10 201.38 -69.08 21.02
C GLU A 10 200.12 -69.78 20.49
N LYS A 11 200.12 -71.12 20.43
CA LYS A 11 198.92 -71.87 20.05
C LYS A 11 197.85 -71.83 21.12
N THR A 12 198.21 -71.82 22.40
CA THR A 12 197.25 -71.63 23.49
C THR A 12 196.68 -70.23 23.48
N GLU A 13 197.46 -69.19 23.18
CA GLU A 13 196.99 -67.82 22.99
C GLU A 13 196.07 -67.68 21.76
N LEU A 14 196.40 -68.35 20.65
CA LEU A 14 195.54 -68.37 19.46
C LEU A 14 194.23 -69.13 19.72
N VAL A 15 194.28 -70.23 20.45
CA VAL A 15 193.08 -70.96 20.90
C VAL A 15 192.28 -70.11 21.88
N GLU A 16 192.92 -69.36 22.76
CA GLU A 16 192.25 -68.46 23.70
C GLU A 16 191.59 -67.28 22.98
N THR A 17 192.23 -66.72 21.95
CA THR A 17 191.64 -65.65 21.12
C THR A 17 190.51 -66.15 20.23
N LEU A 18 190.64 -67.34 19.62
CA LEU A 18 189.57 -67.97 18.84
C LEU A 18 188.40 -68.44 19.72
N THR A 19 188.67 -68.86 20.96
CA THR A 19 187.60 -69.20 21.92
C THR A 19 186.91 -67.93 22.42
N LYS A 20 187.63 -66.83 22.67
CA LYS A 20 187.04 -65.51 22.93
C LYS A 20 186.18 -65.03 21.76
N GLN A 21 186.67 -65.10 20.53
CA GLN A 21 185.91 -64.73 19.32
C GLN A 21 184.69 -65.61 19.10
N ASN A 22 184.78 -66.93 19.33
CA ASN A 22 183.63 -67.82 19.26
C ASN A 22 182.63 -67.54 20.38
N GLN A 23 183.08 -67.24 21.60
CA GLN A 23 182.20 -66.81 22.69
C GLN A 23 181.52 -65.47 22.36
N GLU A 24 182.23 -64.52 21.78
CA GLU A 24 181.65 -63.25 21.31
C GLU A 24 180.64 -63.45 20.18
N LEU A 25 180.97 -64.24 19.15
CA LEU A 25 180.06 -64.55 18.05
C LEU A 25 178.83 -65.31 18.55
N LYS A 26 179.00 -66.24 19.49
CA LYS A 26 177.89 -66.93 20.14
C LYS A 26 177.01 -65.97 20.94
N SER A 27 177.62 -65.05 21.69
CA SER A 27 176.88 -63.99 22.40
C SER A 27 176.14 -63.06 21.45
N LYS A 28 176.71 -62.74 20.28
CA LYS A 28 176.07 -61.92 19.24
C LYS A 28 174.94 -62.68 18.55
N LEU A 29 175.13 -63.97 18.27
CA LEU A 29 174.11 -64.83 17.69
C LEU A 29 172.94 -65.02 18.66
N GLU A 30 173.21 -65.20 19.95
CA GLU A 30 172.19 -65.25 21.00
C GLU A 30 171.42 -63.93 21.11
N LYS A 31 172.10 -62.78 21.04
CA LYS A 31 171.45 -61.46 20.99
C LYS A 31 170.57 -61.28 19.77
N VAL A 32 171.09 -61.55 18.57
CA VAL A 32 170.32 -61.44 17.32
C VAL A 32 169.13 -62.42 17.29
N SER A 33 169.29 -63.62 17.85
CA SER A 33 168.20 -64.58 17.99
C SER A 33 167.13 -64.09 18.97
N HIS A 34 167.55 -63.43 20.06
CA HIS A 34 166.64 -62.85 21.03
C HIS A 34 165.89 -61.65 20.45
N ASP A 35 166.61 -60.72 19.80
CA ASP A 35 166.04 -59.55 19.14
C ASP A 35 165.06 -59.96 18.03
N LYS A 36 165.42 -60.97 17.22
CA LYS A 36 164.51 -61.52 16.21
C LYS A 36 163.26 -62.15 16.83
N SER A 37 163.40 -62.87 17.94
CA SER A 37 162.24 -63.43 18.65
C SER A 37 161.33 -62.34 19.20
N GLN A 38 161.89 -61.26 19.73
CA GLN A 38 161.11 -60.10 20.19
C GLN A 38 160.43 -59.38 19.02
N GLU A 39 161.11 -59.26 17.88
CA GLU A 39 160.58 -58.63 16.67
C GLU A 39 159.45 -59.46 16.05
N ASP A 40 159.59 -60.79 16.01
CA ASP A 40 158.53 -61.71 15.57
C ASP A 40 157.31 -61.66 16.52
N GLU A 41 157.52 -61.55 17.83
CA GLU A 41 156.46 -61.37 18.82
C GLU A 41 155.73 -60.02 18.63
N LEU A 42 156.47 -58.94 18.40
CA LEU A 42 155.91 -57.62 18.14
C LEU A 42 155.16 -57.57 16.80
N VAL A 43 155.67 -58.22 15.75
CA VAL A 43 154.97 -58.38 14.47
C VAL A 43 153.69 -59.18 14.65
N SER A 44 153.69 -60.22 15.48
CA SER A 44 152.49 -60.99 15.82
C SER A 44 151.45 -60.13 16.53
N GLN A 45 151.86 -59.34 17.54
CA GLN A 45 150.98 -58.42 18.26
C GLN A 45 150.41 -57.33 17.34
N LEU A 46 151.22 -56.76 16.45
CA LEU A 46 150.76 -55.77 15.47
C LEU A 46 149.80 -56.38 14.43
N ARG A 47 149.97 -57.65 14.07
CA ARG A 47 149.05 -58.36 13.18
C ARG A 47 147.71 -58.62 13.87
N GLU A 48 147.75 -59.06 15.12
CA GLU A 48 146.55 -59.27 15.94
C GLU A 48 145.80 -57.94 16.13
N SER A 49 146.51 -56.89 16.53
CA SER A 49 145.93 -55.55 16.66
C SER A 49 145.37 -55.00 15.35
N ASN A 50 146.04 -55.19 14.20
CA ASN A 50 145.48 -54.81 12.89
C ASN A 50 144.22 -55.61 12.55
N ASN A 51 144.19 -56.89 12.88
CA ASN A 51 143.02 -57.73 12.64
C ASN A 51 141.83 -57.25 13.50
N ASP A 52 142.07 -56.94 14.76
CA ASP A 52 141.07 -56.36 15.67
C ASP A 52 140.56 -55.00 15.17
N LEU A 53 141.47 -54.13 14.71
CA LEU A 53 141.12 -52.83 14.16
C LEU A 53 140.25 -53.00 12.90
N ASN A 54 140.59 -53.96 12.04
CA ASN A 54 139.86 -54.22 10.81
C ASN A 54 138.46 -54.77 11.10
N ASN A 55 138.34 -55.66 12.09
CA ASN A 55 137.06 -56.17 12.57
C ASN A 55 136.19 -55.06 13.17
N GLU A 56 136.77 -54.13 13.96
CA GLU A 56 136.01 -53.00 14.49
C GLU A 56 135.62 -52.00 13.39
N CYS A 57 136.49 -51.76 12.41
CA CYS A 57 136.13 -50.98 11.22
C CYS A 57 134.96 -51.59 10.45
N GLU A 58 134.94 -52.90 10.25
CA GLU A 58 133.83 -53.61 9.60
C GLU A 58 132.54 -53.49 10.43
N ARG A 59 132.62 -53.70 11.76
CA ARG A 59 131.49 -53.55 12.68
C ARG A 59 130.95 -52.12 12.69
N LEU A 60 131.81 -51.12 12.70
CA LEU A 60 131.43 -49.70 12.65
C LEU A 60 130.79 -49.36 11.29
N SER A 61 131.31 -49.89 10.19
CA SER A 61 130.73 -49.72 8.85
C SER A 61 129.32 -50.32 8.76
N ASP A 62 129.13 -51.51 9.33
CA ASP A 62 127.83 -52.18 9.39
C ASP A 62 126.82 -51.43 10.25
N THR A 63 127.23 -50.97 11.42
CA THR A 63 126.35 -50.20 12.32
C THR A 63 125.99 -48.85 11.72
N LEU A 64 126.94 -48.16 11.07
CA LEU A 64 126.68 -46.93 10.32
C LEU A 64 125.69 -47.16 9.16
N THR A 65 125.83 -48.27 8.45
CA THR A 65 124.93 -48.61 7.34
C THR A 65 123.52 -48.93 7.83
N LYS A 66 123.38 -49.68 8.92
CA LYS A 66 122.08 -49.96 9.57
C LYS A 66 121.42 -48.67 10.05
N SER A 67 122.15 -47.84 10.78
CA SER A 67 121.65 -46.56 11.28
C SER A 67 121.24 -45.63 10.15
N ARG A 68 122.01 -45.54 9.04
CA ARG A 68 121.60 -44.78 7.85
C ARG A 68 120.30 -45.29 7.24
N ARG A 69 120.10 -46.61 7.16
CA ARG A 69 118.84 -47.20 6.65
C ARG A 69 117.67 -46.90 7.58
N GLU A 70 117.86 -47.00 8.88
CA GLU A 70 116.84 -46.64 9.88
C GLU A 70 116.48 -45.16 9.77
N TYR A 71 117.46 -44.26 9.72
CA TYR A 71 117.20 -42.83 9.54
C TYR A 71 116.46 -42.55 8.23
N GLN A 72 116.83 -43.19 7.13
CA GLN A 72 116.12 -43.01 5.86
C GLN A 72 114.67 -43.50 5.96
N ALA A 73 114.42 -44.67 6.55
CA ALA A 73 113.07 -45.18 6.77
C ALA A 73 112.23 -44.21 7.62
N THR A 74 112.80 -43.67 8.71
CA THR A 74 112.09 -42.68 9.54
C THR A 74 111.82 -41.37 8.80
N ILE A 75 112.72 -40.93 7.91
CA ILE A 75 112.51 -39.74 7.08
C ILE A 75 111.36 -39.97 6.10
N ASP A 76 111.30 -41.15 5.47
CA ASP A 76 110.25 -41.52 4.54
C ASP A 76 108.89 -41.61 5.25
N GLU A 77 108.83 -42.25 6.43
CA GLU A 77 107.63 -42.33 7.27
C GLU A 77 107.12 -40.94 7.70
N LEU A 78 108.03 -40.07 8.16
CA LEU A 78 107.68 -38.69 8.55
C LEU A 78 107.23 -37.85 7.35
N SER A 79 107.78 -38.10 6.16
CA SER A 79 107.35 -37.44 4.93
C SER A 79 105.92 -37.84 4.55
N ASP A 80 105.58 -39.12 4.65
CA ASP A 80 104.23 -39.62 4.38
C ASP A 80 103.22 -39.10 5.41
N GLU A 81 103.60 -39.07 6.69
CA GLU A 81 102.75 -38.53 7.75
C GLU A 81 102.51 -37.03 7.57
N LYS A 82 103.56 -36.27 7.23
CA LYS A 82 103.46 -34.84 6.88
C LYS A 82 102.49 -34.63 5.72
N TYR A 83 102.60 -35.41 4.65
CA TYR A 83 101.70 -35.31 3.50
C TYR A 83 100.25 -35.59 3.89
N ASN A 84 100.01 -36.60 4.73
CA ASN A 84 98.67 -36.92 5.23
C ASN A 84 98.09 -35.77 6.08
N PHE A 85 98.88 -35.19 6.99
CA PHE A 85 98.44 -34.04 7.80
C PHE A 85 98.19 -32.80 6.95
N GLU A 86 99.02 -32.51 5.95
CA GLU A 86 98.79 -31.40 5.01
C GLU A 86 97.47 -31.58 4.23
N ASN A 87 97.18 -32.80 3.77
CA ASN A 87 95.93 -33.10 3.09
C ASN A 87 94.71 -32.98 4.03
N GLN A 88 94.81 -33.46 5.27
CA GLN A 88 93.76 -33.29 6.27
C GLN A 88 93.52 -31.82 6.61
N ASN A 89 94.60 -31.04 6.79
CA ASN A 89 94.51 -29.62 7.05
C ASN A 89 93.86 -28.86 5.89
N SER A 90 94.18 -29.24 4.63
CA SER A 90 93.51 -28.70 3.45
C SER A 90 92.01 -28.99 3.43
N LYS A 91 91.61 -30.23 3.74
CA LYS A 91 90.18 -30.62 3.83
C LYS A 91 89.44 -29.86 4.94
N LEU A 92 90.03 -29.78 6.12
CA LEU A 92 89.46 -29.02 7.24
C LEU A 92 89.34 -27.54 6.92
N SER A 93 90.35 -26.94 6.27
CA SER A 93 90.32 -25.54 5.85
C SER A 93 89.19 -25.27 4.84
N LYS A 94 88.97 -26.16 3.88
CA LYS A 94 87.82 -26.08 2.97
C LYS A 94 86.50 -26.16 3.72
N LYS A 95 86.35 -27.11 4.64
CA LYS A 95 85.11 -27.26 5.41
C LYS A 95 84.83 -26.06 6.31
N VAL A 96 85.87 -25.48 6.91
CA VAL A 96 85.75 -24.23 7.68
C VAL A 96 85.27 -23.07 6.81
N ASN A 97 85.76 -22.96 5.57
CA ASN A 97 85.31 -21.90 4.66
C ASN A 97 83.85 -22.11 4.21
N GLU A 98 83.44 -23.35 3.91
CA GLU A 98 82.04 -23.69 3.61
C GLU A 98 81.10 -23.35 4.78
N LEU A 99 81.45 -23.75 6.00
CA LEU A 99 80.64 -23.44 7.18
C LEU A 99 80.58 -21.93 7.45
N LYS A 100 81.64 -21.18 7.14
CA LYS A 100 81.62 -19.72 7.24
C LYS A 100 80.69 -19.08 6.21
N THR A 101 80.66 -19.59 4.97
CA THR A 101 79.72 -19.08 3.96
C THR A 101 78.29 -19.40 4.33
N GLU A 102 77.99 -20.63 4.78
CA GLU A 102 76.66 -21.02 5.26
C GLU A 102 76.22 -20.16 6.45
N LEU A 103 77.12 -19.88 7.40
CA LEU A 103 76.82 -19.05 8.56
C LEU A 103 76.53 -17.59 8.16
N ASN A 104 77.25 -17.06 7.17
CA ASN A 104 76.97 -15.72 6.65
C ASN A 104 75.61 -15.66 5.93
N GLU A 105 75.27 -16.67 5.13
CA GLU A 105 73.97 -16.78 4.45
C GLU A 105 72.83 -16.87 5.48
N LEU A 106 72.97 -17.70 6.52
CA LEU A 106 71.99 -17.79 7.59
C LEU A 106 71.82 -16.48 8.36
N ASN A 107 72.91 -15.72 8.57
CA ASN A 107 72.85 -14.42 9.23
C ASN A 107 72.10 -13.39 8.37
N ILE A 108 72.33 -13.37 7.05
CA ILE A 108 71.58 -12.52 6.12
C ILE A 108 70.08 -12.87 6.18
N LEU A 109 69.73 -14.15 6.07
CA LEU A 109 68.35 -14.61 6.15
C LEU A 109 67.69 -14.25 7.50
N GLN A 110 68.44 -14.37 8.60
CA GLN A 110 67.96 -13.97 9.93
C GLN A 110 67.65 -12.48 9.99
N ASN A 111 68.53 -11.62 9.44
CA ASN A 111 68.30 -10.18 9.39
C ASN A 111 67.12 -9.80 8.50
N GLU A 112 66.93 -10.48 7.36
CA GLU A 112 65.77 -10.30 6.48
C GLU A 112 64.46 -10.67 7.21
N LEU A 113 64.42 -11.83 7.87
CA LEU A 113 63.27 -12.25 8.67
C LEU A 113 62.99 -11.31 9.84
N GLU A 114 64.03 -10.75 10.47
CA GLU A 114 63.86 -9.76 11.53
C GLU A 114 63.27 -8.45 11.00
N LEU A 115 63.70 -8.01 9.82
CA LEU A 115 63.15 -6.82 9.15
C LEU A 115 61.69 -7.04 8.74
N ASP A 116 61.37 -8.19 8.15
CA ASP A 116 60.00 -8.54 7.77
C ASP A 116 59.08 -8.62 8.99
N ASN A 117 59.54 -9.21 10.09
CA ASN A 117 58.78 -9.24 11.35
C ASN A 117 58.52 -7.82 11.90
N LYS A 118 59.50 -6.91 11.82
CA LYS A 118 59.31 -5.50 12.23
C LYS A 118 58.29 -4.80 11.33
N ASN A 119 58.35 -5.02 10.02
CA ASN A 119 57.39 -4.46 9.07
C ASN A 119 55.98 -5.00 9.34
N GLN A 120 55.84 -6.31 9.53
CA GLN A 120 54.56 -6.94 9.89
C GLN A 120 54.02 -6.39 11.21
N ALA A 121 54.85 -6.24 12.23
CA ALA A 121 54.45 -5.64 13.51
C ALA A 121 53.93 -4.21 13.34
N ALA A 122 54.61 -3.38 12.54
CA ALA A 122 54.17 -2.02 12.23
C ALA A 122 52.81 -2.01 11.50
N THR A 123 52.61 -2.88 10.51
CA THR A 123 51.31 -2.99 9.82
C THR A 123 50.18 -3.44 10.76
N ILE A 124 50.47 -4.35 11.70
CA ILE A 124 49.49 -4.79 12.71
C ILE A 124 49.12 -3.63 13.63
N GLU A 125 50.10 -2.81 14.03
CA GLU A 125 49.86 -1.64 14.87
C GLU A 125 49.02 -0.57 14.14
N GLU A 126 49.32 -0.33 12.87
CA GLU A 126 48.52 0.57 12.02
C GLU A 126 47.07 0.07 11.87
N LEU A 127 46.89 -1.22 11.55
CA LEU A 127 45.56 -1.82 11.44
C LEU A 127 44.77 -1.76 12.76
N LYS A 128 45.44 -1.97 13.90
CA LYS A 128 44.82 -1.81 15.22
C LYS A 128 44.37 -0.37 15.48
N SER A 129 45.20 0.61 15.10
CA SER A 129 44.86 2.04 15.22
C SER A 129 43.65 2.39 14.36
N VAL A 130 43.62 1.95 13.11
CA VAL A 130 42.47 2.14 12.20
C VAL A 130 41.21 1.47 12.74
N ASN A 131 41.32 0.25 13.27
CA ASN A 131 40.16 -0.42 13.84
C ASN A 131 39.60 0.32 15.06
N ALA A 132 40.47 0.81 15.95
CA ALA A 132 40.05 1.62 17.09
C ALA A 132 39.35 2.93 16.66
N GLN A 133 39.83 3.57 15.58
CA GLN A 133 39.14 4.73 15.00
C GLN A 133 37.77 4.36 14.45
N LYS A 134 37.66 3.22 13.75
CA LYS A 134 36.37 2.73 13.21
C LYS A 134 35.39 2.36 14.30
N ASP A 135 35.85 1.75 15.39
CA ASP A 135 35.01 1.45 16.56
C ASP A 135 34.49 2.74 17.20
N HIS A 136 35.33 3.78 17.30
CA HIS A 136 34.91 5.09 17.78
C HIS A 136 33.88 5.77 16.86
N GLU A 137 34.11 5.76 15.55
CA GLU A 137 33.14 6.26 14.56
C GLU A 137 31.80 5.51 14.66
N LEU A 138 31.82 4.19 14.84
CA LEU A 138 30.61 3.38 15.02
C LEU A 138 29.87 3.76 16.30
N GLU A 139 30.57 3.96 17.41
CA GLU A 139 30.00 4.42 18.68
C GLU A 139 29.29 5.77 18.52
N GLU A 140 29.93 6.74 17.84
CA GLU A 140 29.33 8.05 17.54
C GLU A 140 28.10 7.94 16.64
N ARG A 141 28.18 7.13 15.58
CA ARG A 141 27.04 6.89 14.68
C ARG A 141 25.88 6.23 15.41
N ASN A 142 26.16 5.29 16.31
CA ASN A 142 25.13 4.64 17.13
C ASN A 142 24.43 5.63 18.06
N LYS A 143 25.18 6.56 18.68
CA LYS A 143 24.58 7.65 19.48
C LYS A 143 23.65 8.52 18.63
N ILE A 144 24.10 8.94 17.45
CA ILE A 144 23.28 9.73 16.52
C ILE A 144 22.02 8.96 16.09
N ILE A 145 22.13 7.66 15.82
CA ILE A 145 20.97 6.82 15.48
C ILE A 145 19.98 6.78 16.63
N GLU A 146 20.45 6.66 17.87
CA GLU A 146 19.58 6.65 19.04
C GLU A 146 18.89 7.99 19.26
N ASP A 147 19.61 9.10 19.13
CA ASP A 147 19.03 10.45 19.18
C ASP A 147 17.95 10.64 18.10
N LEU A 148 18.23 10.20 16.87
CA LEU A 148 17.25 10.25 15.76
C LEU A 148 16.02 9.38 16.04
N ARG A 149 16.19 8.21 16.68
CA ARG A 149 15.06 7.36 17.08
C ARG A 149 14.17 8.04 18.10
N LEU A 150 14.75 8.73 19.08
CA LEU A 150 14.00 9.51 20.07
C LEU A 150 13.19 10.61 19.38
N VAL A 151 13.80 11.37 18.48
CA VAL A 151 13.11 12.43 17.72
C VAL A 151 11.98 11.86 16.85
N ILE A 152 12.19 10.71 16.21
CA ILE A 152 11.15 10.04 15.42
C ILE A 152 9.98 9.63 16.33
N LEU A 153 10.26 9.07 17.51
CA LEU A 153 9.24 8.65 18.47
C LEU A 153 8.42 9.86 18.97
N GLU A 154 9.09 10.95 19.33
CA GLU A 154 8.43 12.19 19.76
C GLU A 154 7.53 12.77 18.64
N ASN A 155 8.04 12.80 17.40
CA ASN A 155 7.25 13.25 16.26
C ASN A 155 6.05 12.32 15.99
N GLN A 156 6.22 11.01 16.10
CA GLN A 156 5.11 10.05 15.97
C GLN A 156 4.03 10.32 17.02
N GLN A 157 4.39 10.44 18.30
CA GLN A 157 3.45 10.77 19.36
C GLN A 157 2.75 12.12 19.14
N ALA A 158 3.48 13.14 18.68
CA ALA A 158 2.90 14.43 18.34
C ALA A 158 1.88 14.31 17.19
N THR A 159 2.21 13.56 16.13
CA THR A 159 1.30 13.34 15.00
C THR A 159 0.08 12.52 15.39
N GLU A 160 0.20 11.53 16.26
CA GLU A 160 -0.91 10.74 16.78
C GLU A 160 -1.87 11.61 17.60
N LYS A 161 -1.31 12.47 18.47
CA LYS A 161 -2.09 13.43 19.25
C LYS A 161 -2.85 14.40 18.37
N ILE A 162 -2.17 15.05 17.41
CA ILE A 162 -2.80 15.97 16.46
C ILE A 162 -3.90 15.23 15.66
N THR A 163 -3.64 14.01 15.22
CA THR A 163 -4.62 13.21 14.48
C THR A 163 -5.84 12.87 15.33
N SER A 164 -5.64 12.55 16.61
CA SER A 164 -6.73 12.33 17.57
C SER A 164 -7.56 13.59 17.78
N ASP A 165 -6.90 14.73 18.01
CA ASP A 165 -7.56 16.02 18.23
C ASP A 165 -8.38 16.44 17.00
N LEU A 166 -7.80 16.32 15.79
CA LEU A 166 -8.51 16.57 14.53
C LEU A 166 -9.68 15.62 14.31
N LYS A 167 -9.56 14.34 14.68
CA LYS A 167 -10.69 13.39 14.60
C LYS A 167 -11.83 13.80 15.52
N GLN A 168 -11.54 14.22 16.75
CA GLN A 168 -12.55 14.71 17.69
C GLN A 168 -13.23 15.99 17.16
N GLU A 169 -12.44 16.92 16.60
CA GLU A 169 -12.98 18.14 16.00
C GLU A 169 -13.89 17.83 14.81
N ILE A 170 -13.46 16.95 13.90
CA ILE A 170 -14.26 16.48 12.76
C ILE A 170 -15.58 15.85 13.24
N GLU A 171 -15.54 15.02 14.28
CA GLU A 171 -16.77 14.40 14.80
C GLU A 171 -17.72 15.44 15.41
N SER A 172 -17.18 16.41 16.16
CA SER A 172 -17.97 17.52 16.69
C SER A 172 -18.59 18.39 15.60
N LEU A 173 -17.87 18.60 14.48
CA LEU A 173 -18.36 19.36 13.33
C LEU A 173 -19.42 18.56 12.58
N LYS A 174 -19.25 17.24 12.41
CA LYS A 174 -20.27 16.37 11.83
C LYS A 174 -21.55 16.38 12.64
N GLU A 175 -21.47 16.30 13.97
CA GLU A 175 -22.65 16.42 14.84
C GLU A 175 -23.35 17.78 14.67
N LYS A 176 -22.58 18.88 14.59
CA LYS A 176 -23.14 20.22 14.34
C LYS A 176 -23.82 20.30 12.98
N VAL A 177 -23.19 19.77 11.93
CA VAL A 177 -23.75 19.73 10.57
C VAL A 177 -25.04 18.92 10.57
N SER A 178 -25.05 17.73 11.17
CA SER A 178 -26.25 16.89 11.26
C SER A 178 -27.40 17.57 12.02
N LYS A 179 -27.09 18.35 13.07
CA LYS A 179 -28.10 19.15 13.78
C LYS A 179 -28.66 20.26 12.89
N VAL A 180 -27.79 21.01 12.22
CA VAL A 180 -28.21 22.07 11.29
C VAL A 180 -29.03 21.50 10.12
N ASP A 181 -28.67 20.34 9.59
CA ASP A 181 -29.44 19.66 8.55
C ASP A 181 -30.82 19.25 9.06
N HIS A 182 -30.92 18.68 10.26
CA HIS A 182 -32.20 18.36 10.90
C HIS A 182 -33.06 19.61 11.17
N ASP A 183 -32.46 20.68 11.67
CA ASP A 183 -33.12 21.97 11.88
C ASP A 183 -33.61 22.57 10.55
N ASN A 184 -32.83 22.45 9.48
CA ASN A 184 -33.23 22.87 8.14
C ASN A 184 -34.38 22.02 7.58
N GLU A 185 -34.35 20.70 7.78
CA GLU A 185 -35.45 19.80 7.39
C GLU A 185 -36.74 20.16 8.14
N THR A 186 -36.68 20.32 9.46
CA THR A 186 -37.84 20.71 10.28
C THR A 186 -38.38 22.07 9.86
N LEU A 187 -37.54 23.09 9.73
CA LEU A 187 -37.95 24.41 9.21
C LEU A 187 -38.54 24.32 7.79
N SER A 188 -37.99 23.48 6.91
CA SER A 188 -38.54 23.26 5.57
C SER A 188 -39.94 22.62 5.63
N THR A 189 -40.16 21.64 6.52
CA THR A 189 -41.48 21.07 6.74
C THR A 189 -42.48 22.07 7.33
N GLU A 190 -42.04 22.90 8.28
CA GLU A 190 -42.87 23.98 8.85
C GLU A 190 -43.23 25.02 7.80
N ILE A 191 -42.26 25.45 6.98
CA ILE A 191 -42.49 26.38 5.86
C ILE A 191 -43.48 25.77 4.87
N ASN A 192 -43.34 24.50 4.52
CA ASN A 192 -44.29 23.83 3.62
C ASN A 192 -45.68 23.71 4.23
N SER A 193 -45.79 23.37 5.52
CA SER A 193 -47.06 23.36 6.25
C SER A 193 -47.71 24.74 6.28
N LYS A 194 -46.94 25.80 6.54
CA LYS A 194 -47.44 27.19 6.54
C LYS A 194 -47.82 27.66 5.15
N LYS A 195 -47.10 27.26 4.10
CA LYS A 195 -47.49 27.51 2.71
C LYS A 195 -48.82 26.84 2.38
N GLN A 196 -49.01 25.57 2.76
CA GLN A 196 -50.28 24.87 2.58
C GLN A 196 -51.42 25.55 3.34
N GLU A 197 -51.16 26.01 4.57
CA GLU A 197 -52.13 26.76 5.37
C GLU A 197 -52.52 28.09 4.68
N ILE A 198 -51.53 28.82 4.15
CA ILE A 198 -51.76 30.05 3.37
C ILE A 198 -52.56 29.76 2.10
N ASP A 199 -52.22 28.70 1.35
CA ASP A 199 -52.95 28.32 0.13
C ASP A 199 -54.41 27.95 0.46
N ASN A 200 -54.64 27.23 1.55
CA ASN A 200 -55.99 26.91 2.02
C ASN A 200 -56.77 28.17 2.42
N LEU A 201 -56.16 29.08 3.19
CA LEU A 201 -56.76 30.36 3.55
C LEU A 201 -57.06 31.22 2.31
N ASN A 202 -56.16 31.24 1.32
CA ASN A 202 -56.38 31.94 0.05
C ASN A 202 -57.56 31.34 -0.74
N ASN A 203 -57.71 30.02 -0.74
CA ASN A 203 -58.87 29.37 -1.37
C ASN A 203 -60.17 29.70 -0.64
N GLN A 204 -60.17 29.67 0.70
CA GLN A 204 -61.32 30.11 1.50
C GLN A 204 -61.65 31.58 1.26
N LEU A 205 -60.64 32.45 1.09
CA LEU A 205 -60.84 33.87 0.80
C LEU A 205 -61.48 34.06 -0.58
N LYS A 206 -61.05 33.30 -1.60
CA LYS A 206 -61.72 33.28 -2.91
C LYS A 206 -63.17 32.82 -2.81
N GLU A 207 -63.45 31.77 -2.05
CA GLU A 207 -64.81 31.27 -1.83
C GLU A 207 -65.69 32.32 -1.13
N ILE A 208 -65.13 33.04 -0.14
CA ILE A 208 -65.81 34.17 0.50
C ILE A 208 -66.08 35.30 -0.49
N ASP A 209 -65.12 35.63 -1.37
CA ASP A 209 -65.31 36.67 -2.39
C ASP A 209 -66.37 36.26 -3.42
N GLU A 210 -66.40 35.00 -3.86
CA GLU A 210 -67.45 34.46 -4.72
C GLU A 210 -68.82 34.55 -4.04
N LEU A 211 -68.94 34.09 -2.78
CA LEU A 211 -70.16 34.22 -1.99
C LEU A 211 -70.57 35.68 -1.82
N LYS A 212 -69.63 36.60 -1.64
CA LYS A 212 -69.90 38.04 -1.54
C LYS A 212 -70.44 38.60 -2.87
N THR A 213 -69.90 38.17 -4.00
CA THR A 213 -70.46 38.52 -5.32
C THR A 213 -71.86 37.94 -5.50
N ASP A 214 -72.07 36.68 -5.14
CA ASP A 214 -73.39 36.02 -5.20
C ASP A 214 -74.41 36.76 -4.32
N ILE A 215 -74.04 37.11 -3.08
CA ILE A 215 -74.87 37.95 -2.20
C ILE A 215 -75.18 39.29 -2.85
N ASN A 216 -74.20 39.97 -3.45
CA ASN A 216 -74.45 41.24 -4.15
C ASN A 216 -75.38 41.07 -5.35
N THR A 217 -75.25 40.00 -6.14
CA THR A 217 -76.17 39.73 -7.25
C THR A 217 -77.58 39.43 -6.76
N LYS A 218 -77.72 38.65 -5.68
CA LYS A 218 -79.00 38.38 -5.00
C LYS A 218 -79.58 39.66 -4.42
N GLN A 219 -78.77 40.52 -3.81
CA GLN A 219 -79.17 41.83 -3.31
C GLN A 219 -79.69 42.72 -4.44
N LEU A 220 -79.00 42.73 -5.60
CA LEU A 220 -79.42 43.45 -6.80
C LEU A 220 -80.72 42.88 -7.37
N LEU A 221 -80.88 41.56 -7.39
CA LEU A 221 -82.12 40.89 -7.80
C LEU A 221 -83.28 41.22 -6.85
N ILE A 222 -83.05 41.22 -5.53
CA ILE A 222 -84.02 41.69 -4.54
C ILE A 222 -84.38 43.16 -4.81
N GLY A 223 -83.40 44.01 -5.15
CA GLY A 223 -83.63 45.40 -5.56
C GLY A 223 -84.51 45.50 -6.80
N LYS A 224 -84.24 44.69 -7.83
CA LYS A 224 -85.06 44.59 -9.05
C LYS A 224 -86.48 44.12 -8.75
N LEU A 225 -86.64 43.03 -8.00
CA LEU A 225 -87.95 42.50 -7.61
C LEU A 225 -88.73 43.50 -6.75
N ARG A 226 -88.06 44.23 -5.85
CA ARG A 226 -88.67 45.33 -5.09
C ARG A 226 -89.14 46.45 -6.02
N HIS A 227 -88.33 46.83 -7.00
CA HIS A 227 -88.72 47.87 -7.97
C HIS A 227 -89.87 47.42 -8.87
N GLU A 228 -89.84 46.18 -9.36
CA GLU A 228 -90.96 45.55 -10.09
C GLU A 228 -92.22 45.50 -9.22
N ALA A 229 -92.12 45.14 -7.94
CA ALA A 229 -93.27 45.16 -7.03
C ALA A 229 -93.83 46.58 -6.80
N ILE A 230 -92.95 47.60 -6.76
CA ILE A 230 -93.37 49.01 -6.70
C ILE A 230 -94.06 49.42 -8.01
N ILE A 231 -93.48 49.12 -9.17
CA ILE A 231 -94.05 49.39 -10.49
C ILE A 231 -95.40 48.68 -10.65
N LEU A 232 -95.49 47.42 -10.23
CA LEU A 232 -96.74 46.66 -10.26
C LEU A 232 -97.81 47.30 -9.36
N ASN A 233 -97.44 47.74 -8.16
CA ASN A 233 -98.33 48.53 -7.30
C ASN A 233 -98.77 49.84 -7.97
N GLU A 234 -97.89 50.52 -8.71
CA GLU A 234 -98.24 51.73 -9.44
C GLU A 234 -99.21 51.43 -10.62
N HIS A 235 -98.98 50.36 -11.37
CA HIS A 235 -99.90 49.88 -12.42
C HIS A 235 -101.27 49.52 -11.85
N LEU A 236 -101.31 48.86 -10.68
CA LEU A 236 -102.55 48.52 -9.98
C LEU A 236 -103.28 49.78 -9.50
N THR A 237 -102.53 50.78 -9.03
CA THR A 237 -103.07 52.09 -8.62
C THR A 237 -103.61 52.89 -9.82
N LYS A 238 -102.94 52.85 -10.98
CA LYS A 238 -103.41 53.44 -12.25
C LYS A 238 -104.64 52.73 -12.80
N ALA A 239 -104.71 51.40 -12.71
CA ALA A 239 -105.91 50.64 -13.09
C ALA A 239 -107.11 50.99 -12.18
N LEU A 240 -106.89 51.14 -10.87
CA LEU A 240 -107.92 51.56 -9.90
C LEU A 240 -108.43 52.99 -10.13
N THR A 241 -107.58 53.90 -10.60
CA THR A 241 -107.99 55.28 -10.90
C THR A 241 -108.72 55.40 -12.24
N MET A 242 -108.37 54.61 -13.26
CA MET A 242 -109.13 54.53 -14.53
C MET A 242 -110.54 53.92 -14.33
N ILE A 243 -110.69 52.95 -13.43
CA ILE A 243 -112.01 52.39 -13.08
C ILE A 243 -112.88 53.41 -12.30
N LYS A 244 -112.25 54.35 -11.57
CA LYS A 244 -112.95 55.35 -10.76
C LYS A 244 -113.44 56.58 -11.54
N GLN A 245 -113.03 56.76 -12.80
CA GLN A 245 -113.45 57.88 -13.65
C GLN A 245 -114.39 57.50 -14.82
N GLY A 246 -114.63 56.21 -15.05
CA GLY A 246 -115.46 55.72 -16.16
C GLY A 246 -116.83 55.14 -15.75
N SER A 247 -117.24 55.20 -14.48
CA SER A 247 -118.48 54.55 -14.03
C SER A 247 -119.16 55.33 -12.91
N GLY A 248 -119.83 56.41 -13.30
CA GLY A 248 -121.03 56.86 -12.62
C GLY A 248 -122.24 56.10 -13.15
N ASP A 249 -123.16 55.82 -12.24
CA ASP A 249 -124.55 55.43 -12.47
C ASP A 249 -124.84 53.97 -12.84
N GLY A 250 -125.30 53.24 -11.82
CA GLY A 250 -126.16 52.09 -11.99
C GLY A 250 -127.57 52.47 -11.60
N SER A 251 -128.52 52.46 -12.55
CA SER A 251 -129.57 51.44 -12.59
C SER A 251 -130.65 51.77 -13.64
N ASN A 252 -131.08 50.69 -14.31
CA ASN A 252 -132.38 50.49 -14.97
C ASN A 252 -132.53 50.78 -16.48
N LYS A 253 -131.96 49.86 -17.26
CA LYS A 253 -132.58 49.08 -18.37
C LYS A 253 -133.99 49.54 -18.82
N THR A 254 -134.05 50.33 -19.89
CA THR A 254 -135.27 50.60 -20.67
C THR A 254 -135.26 49.76 -21.95
N ILE A 255 -136.38 49.10 -22.25
CA ILE A 255 -136.61 48.33 -23.50
C ILE A 255 -137.55 49.16 -24.38
N ASP A 256 -137.21 49.33 -25.66
CA ASP A 256 -137.85 50.24 -26.61
C ASP A 256 -139.32 49.92 -26.92
N ARG A 257 -140.19 50.94 -26.73
CA ARG A 257 -141.65 50.87 -26.88
C ARG A 257 -142.10 50.72 -28.34
N GLU A 258 -141.27 51.14 -29.30
CA GLU A 258 -141.54 51.06 -30.74
C GLU A 258 -141.38 49.63 -31.29
N LEU A 259 -140.44 48.86 -30.73
CA LEU A 259 -140.21 47.48 -31.12
C LEU A 259 -141.40 46.58 -30.74
N ILE A 260 -142.00 46.81 -29.56
CA ILE A 260 -143.18 46.07 -29.07
C ILE A 260 -144.42 46.38 -29.92
N SER A 261 -144.61 47.62 -30.34
CA SER A 261 -145.77 48.05 -31.14
C SER A 261 -145.82 47.39 -32.53
N ASN A 262 -144.68 47.35 -33.23
CA ASN A 262 -144.59 46.71 -34.55
C ASN A 262 -144.81 45.19 -34.49
N VAL A 263 -144.36 44.54 -33.42
CA VAL A 263 -144.52 43.10 -33.23
C VAL A 263 -145.98 42.72 -32.95
N ILE A 264 -146.74 43.54 -32.20
CA ILE A 264 -148.17 43.32 -31.94
C ILE A 264 -149.03 43.57 -33.20
N LEU A 265 -148.70 44.58 -34.01
CA LEU A 265 -149.40 44.88 -35.27
C LEU A 265 -149.27 43.75 -36.30
N SER A 266 -148.07 43.18 -36.45
CA SER A 266 -147.82 42.02 -37.31
C SER A 266 -148.66 40.80 -36.87
N PHE A 267 -148.86 40.61 -35.56
CA PHE A 267 -149.65 39.48 -35.04
C PHE A 267 -151.17 39.59 -35.32
N LEU A 268 -151.72 40.81 -35.36
CA LEU A 268 -153.16 41.04 -35.60
C LEU A 268 -153.58 40.90 -37.08
N GLN A 269 -152.63 41.06 -38.03
CA GLN A 269 -152.91 40.98 -39.47
C GLN A 269 -153.07 39.55 -40.00
N PHE A 270 -152.77 38.51 -39.21
CA PHE A 270 -152.93 37.12 -39.65
C PHE A 270 -154.40 36.64 -39.56
N PRO A 271 -154.98 36.10 -40.65
CA PRO A 271 -156.30 35.46 -40.64
C PRO A 271 -156.38 34.30 -39.63
N ARG A 272 -157.55 34.08 -39.03
CA ARG A 272 -157.76 32.95 -38.10
C ARG A 272 -157.65 31.62 -38.86
N GLY A 273 -156.61 30.83 -38.58
CA GLY A 273 -156.37 29.51 -39.18
C GLY A 273 -155.02 29.37 -39.90
N ASP A 274 -154.24 30.43 -40.03
CA ASP A 274 -152.91 30.37 -40.66
C ASP A 274 -151.84 29.85 -39.65
N THR A 275 -151.08 28.84 -40.06
CA THR A 275 -149.90 28.31 -39.37
C THR A 275 -148.85 29.38 -39.03
N LYS A 276 -148.74 30.45 -39.82
CA LYS A 276 -147.80 31.56 -39.57
C LYS A 276 -148.08 32.34 -38.30
N LYS A 277 -149.33 32.33 -37.81
CA LYS A 277 -149.71 33.00 -36.57
C LYS A 277 -149.04 32.35 -35.34
N PHE A 278 -148.79 31.05 -35.40
CA PHE A 278 -148.12 30.30 -34.33
C PHE A 278 -146.63 30.62 -34.25
N GLU A 279 -145.95 30.73 -35.40
CA GLU A 279 -144.54 31.13 -35.48
C GLU A 279 -144.30 32.56 -34.97
N ALA A 280 -145.19 33.50 -35.33
CA ALA A 280 -145.13 34.86 -34.83
C ALA A 280 -145.29 34.92 -33.30
N LEU A 281 -146.19 34.11 -32.74
CA LEU A 281 -146.38 33.99 -31.29
C LEU A 281 -145.13 33.41 -30.59
N GLN A 282 -144.44 32.45 -31.23
CA GLN A 282 -143.21 31.86 -30.70
C GLN A 282 -142.08 32.89 -30.63
N LEU A 283 -141.92 33.73 -31.66
CA LEU A 283 -140.98 34.84 -31.69
C LEU A 283 -141.25 35.88 -30.59
N ILE A 284 -142.53 36.21 -30.35
CA ILE A 284 -142.93 37.11 -29.26
C ILE A 284 -142.53 36.53 -27.90
N SER A 285 -142.75 35.22 -27.69
CA SER A 285 -142.41 34.56 -26.44
C SER A 285 -140.91 34.57 -26.13
N ALA A 286 -140.06 34.57 -27.16
CA ALA A 286 -138.60 34.65 -27.02
C ALA A 286 -138.14 36.09 -26.76
N LEU A 287 -138.73 37.07 -27.46
CA LEU A 287 -138.36 38.49 -27.31
C LEU A 287 -138.75 39.06 -25.94
N LEU A 288 -139.94 38.70 -25.45
CA LEU A 288 -140.46 39.19 -24.18
C LEU A 288 -140.11 38.28 -22.99
N GLN A 289 -139.29 37.25 -23.21
CA GLN A 289 -138.86 36.26 -22.21
C GLN A 289 -140.03 35.70 -21.39
N TRP A 290 -141.08 35.22 -22.06
CA TRP A 290 -142.25 34.70 -21.36
C TRP A 290 -141.92 33.46 -20.53
N ASP A 291 -142.42 33.50 -19.30
CA ASP A 291 -142.39 32.35 -18.40
C ASP A 291 -143.30 31.22 -18.91
N PRO A 292 -143.03 29.95 -18.51
CA PRO A 292 -143.75 28.78 -19.00
C PRO A 292 -145.28 28.87 -18.84
N GLU A 293 -145.76 29.53 -17.78
CA GLU A 293 -147.21 29.73 -17.54
C GLU A 293 -147.85 30.67 -18.58
N GLN A 294 -147.12 31.71 -19.00
CA GLN A 294 -147.58 32.68 -20.00
C GLN A 294 -147.60 32.06 -21.42
N LYS A 295 -146.71 31.09 -21.69
CA LYS A 295 -146.71 30.30 -22.94
C LYS A 295 -147.91 29.36 -23.05
N VAL A 296 -148.42 28.84 -21.93
CA VAL A 296 -149.65 28.03 -21.89
C VAL A 296 -150.90 28.89 -22.11
N ALA A 297 -150.98 30.08 -21.49
CA ALA A 297 -152.09 31.01 -21.67
C ALA A 297 -152.22 31.56 -23.11
N ALA A 298 -151.08 31.72 -23.79
CA ALA A 298 -151.04 32.14 -25.18
C ALA A 298 -151.33 31.01 -26.19
N GLY A 299 -151.50 29.76 -25.74
CA GLY A 299 -151.81 28.60 -26.58
C GLY A 299 -150.61 27.96 -27.28
N LEU A 300 -149.38 28.26 -26.84
CA LEU A 300 -148.11 27.78 -27.42
C LEU A 300 -147.65 26.41 -26.89
N GLN A 301 -148.13 25.98 -25.71
CA GLN A 301 -147.83 24.67 -25.13
C GLN A 301 -149.09 23.98 -24.59
N SER A 302 -149.39 22.79 -25.13
CA SER A 302 -150.38 21.86 -24.59
C SER A 302 -149.81 21.16 -23.35
N LYS A 303 -150.62 21.05 -22.28
CA LYS A 303 -150.21 20.40 -21.03
C LYS A 303 -149.73 18.97 -21.29
N GLY A 304 -148.44 18.75 -21.05
CA GLY A 304 -147.86 17.43 -20.84
C GLY A 304 -146.79 17.01 -21.86
N SER A 305 -145.60 17.63 -21.82
CA SER A 305 -144.34 17.01 -22.29
C SER A 305 -143.11 17.86 -21.95
N GLY A 306 -142.01 17.18 -21.61
CA GLY A 306 -140.65 17.69 -21.47
C GLY A 306 -139.92 16.85 -20.42
N SER A 307 -139.18 15.77 -20.70
CA SER A 307 -138.30 15.40 -21.82
C SER A 307 -137.20 16.41 -22.12
N GLY A 308 -136.02 16.10 -21.59
CA GLY A 308 -134.71 16.68 -21.91
C GLY A 308 -133.72 16.22 -20.83
N LYS A 309 -133.16 15.01 -20.95
CA LYS A 309 -131.88 14.69 -21.64
C LYS A 309 -130.67 15.28 -20.89
N VAL A 310 -129.54 14.60 -20.70
CA VAL A 310 -129.00 13.30 -21.11
C VAL A 310 -127.66 13.21 -20.34
N ASP A 311 -127.42 12.12 -19.61
CA ASP A 311 -126.58 10.99 -20.05
C ASP A 311 -125.13 11.42 -20.34
N LYS A 312 -124.17 11.03 -19.49
CA LYS A 312 -123.53 9.70 -19.40
C LYS A 312 -122.44 9.49 -20.45
N THR A 313 -121.30 9.04 -19.91
CA THR A 313 -120.37 8.02 -20.44
C THR A 313 -119.65 8.30 -21.76
N GLY A 314 -118.32 8.20 -21.71
CA GLY A 314 -117.37 8.40 -22.83
C GLY A 314 -117.56 7.42 -24.00
N PRO A 315 -116.75 7.53 -25.07
CA PRO A 315 -115.41 6.92 -25.08
C PRO A 315 -114.34 7.56 -26.02
N ASP A 316 -113.09 7.07 -25.89
CA ASP A 316 -112.00 6.84 -26.89
C ASP A 316 -111.41 7.98 -27.77
N GLY A 317 -110.07 7.95 -27.92
CA GLY A 317 -109.38 8.45 -29.13
C GLY A 317 -108.21 9.46 -29.00
N GLN A 318 -106.99 8.98 -28.66
CA GLN A 318 -105.66 9.31 -29.26
C GLN A 318 -105.06 10.76 -29.11
N GLN A 319 -103.75 11.04 -28.96
CA GLN A 319 -102.47 10.31 -28.98
C GLN A 319 -101.31 11.24 -28.50
N GLN A 320 -100.33 10.65 -27.78
CA GLN A 320 -98.87 10.90 -27.77
C GLN A 320 -98.27 12.32 -27.49
N ARG A 321 -97.40 12.41 -26.47
CA ARG A 321 -95.93 12.22 -26.58
C ARG A 321 -95.24 12.24 -25.20
N GLN A 322 -94.22 11.40 -25.06
CA GLN A 322 -93.41 11.22 -23.85
C GLN A 322 -92.45 12.40 -23.62
N SER A 323 -92.18 12.76 -22.36
CA SER A 323 -91.34 13.90 -21.99
C SER A 323 -90.38 13.55 -20.84
N PHE A 324 -89.08 13.61 -21.17
CA PHE A 324 -87.85 13.80 -20.37
C PHE A 324 -87.60 12.94 -19.12
N VAL A 325 -88.59 12.71 -18.26
CA VAL A 325 -88.44 12.04 -16.97
C VAL A 325 -88.16 10.53 -17.12
N SER A 326 -88.75 9.89 -18.14
CA SER A 326 -88.50 8.48 -18.45
C SER A 326 -87.11 8.23 -19.04
N LEU A 327 -86.52 9.21 -19.74
CA LEU A 327 -85.15 9.12 -20.27
C LEU A 327 -84.08 9.35 -19.19
N TRP A 328 -84.42 10.14 -18.16
CA TRP A 328 -83.54 10.36 -17.01
C TRP A 328 -83.50 9.17 -16.05
N THR A 329 -84.63 8.47 -15.89
CA THR A 329 -84.68 7.26 -15.06
C THR A 329 -83.89 6.12 -15.71
N ASP A 330 -84.01 5.93 -17.03
CA ASP A 330 -83.25 4.91 -17.77
C ASP A 330 -81.73 5.20 -17.83
N PHE A 331 -81.32 6.48 -17.80
CA PHE A 331 -79.92 6.87 -17.72
C PHE A 331 -79.28 6.56 -16.34
N LEU A 332 -79.98 6.87 -15.25
CA LEU A 332 -79.52 6.59 -13.88
C LEU A 332 -79.48 5.08 -13.59
N GLU A 333 -80.44 4.33 -14.12
CA GLU A 333 -80.46 2.87 -13.97
C GLU A 333 -79.29 2.22 -14.74
N LYS A 334 -78.95 2.74 -15.91
CA LYS A 334 -77.82 2.25 -16.73
C LYS A 334 -76.44 2.60 -16.16
N GLU A 335 -76.29 3.70 -15.44
CA GLU A 335 -75.03 4.07 -14.76
C GLU A 335 -74.85 3.31 -13.43
N SER A 336 -75.95 2.97 -12.74
CA SER A 336 -75.89 2.19 -11.50
C SER A 336 -75.66 0.68 -11.70
N MET A 337 -75.97 0.13 -12.87
CA MET A 337 -75.77 -1.29 -13.20
C MET A 337 -74.46 -1.55 -13.99
N GLY A 338 -73.66 -0.51 -14.24
CA GLY A 338 -72.39 -0.55 -14.95
C GLY A 338 -71.19 -0.24 -14.05
N GLY A 339 -70.95 -1.08 -13.03
CA GLY A 339 -69.80 -1.04 -12.14
C GLY A 339 -69.67 -2.32 -11.32
#